data_AF-A0A650CHK5-F1
#
_entry.id   AF-A0A650CHK5-F1
#
_cell.length_a   1.000
_cell.length_b   1.000
_cell.length_c   1.000
_cell.angle_alpha   90.00
_cell.angle_beta   90.00
_cell.angle_gamma   90.00
#
_symmetry.space_group_name_H-M   'P 1'
#
loop_
_entity.id
_entity.type
_entity.pdbx_description
1 polymer ?
#
loop_
_entity_poly.entity_id
_entity_poly.type
_entity_poly.pdbx_seq_one_letter_code
_entity_poly.pdbx_strand_id
1 'polypeptide(L)' 'MRKITISFLMSYDKFILMRIVEDKNGERFLELESEEDIDEFFNAVIKRAKEKANARKSSYESQSPK' A
#
# COMPACT_ATOMS: atom_id res chain seq x y z
N MET A 1 -21.62 -11.43 9.92
CA MET A 1 -20.34 -10.83 9.53
C MET A 1 -19.57 -11.82 8.68
N ARG A 2 -19.40 -11.52 7.38
CA ARG A 2 -18.48 -12.26 6.52
C ARG A 2 -17.06 -11.75 6.79
N LYS A 3 -16.10 -12.65 6.90
CA LYS A 3 -14.69 -12.33 7.13
C LYS A 3 -13.88 -12.93 5.99
N ILE A 4 -13.08 -12.11 5.31
CA ILE A 4 -12.14 -12.55 4.29
C ILE A 4 -10.75 -12.17 4.76
N THR A 5 -9.88 -13.15 4.94
CA THR A 5 -8.48 -12.94 5.27
C THR A 5 -7.69 -12.78 3.98
N ILE A 6 -6.89 -11.72 3.89
CA ILE A 6 -5.99 -11.48 2.78
C ILE A 6 -4.60 -11.25 3.37
N SER A 7 -3.63 -12.01 2.91
CA SER A 7 -2.23 -11.88 3.31
C SER A 7 -1.42 -11.28 2.17
N PHE A 8 -0.56 -10.31 2.50
CA PHE A 8 0.41 -9.75 1.57
C PHE A 8 1.82 -10.02 2.09
N LEU A 9 2.68 -10.54 1.23
CA LEU A 9 4.11 -10.64 1.50
C LEU A 9 4.75 -9.30 1.21
N MET A 10 5.26 -8.62 2.25
CA MET A 10 5.95 -7.35 2.12
C MET A 10 7.44 -7.57 1.89
N SER A 11 8.12 -6.52 1.43
CA SER A 11 9.51 -6.55 0.99
C SER A 11 10.52 -6.62 2.15
N TYR A 12 10.39 -7.56 3.09
CA TYR A 12 11.36 -7.92 4.14
C TYR A 12 11.06 -9.31 4.75
N ASP A 13 10.41 -10.20 4.00
CA ASP A 13 9.88 -11.49 4.50
C ASP A 13 8.87 -11.37 5.66
N LYS A 14 8.37 -10.16 5.92
CA LYS A 14 7.32 -9.89 6.90
C LYS A 14 5.95 -10.08 6.25
N PHE A 15 5.12 -10.92 6.87
CA PHE A 15 3.72 -11.08 6.51
C PHE A 15 2.88 -10.06 7.25
N ILE A 16 2.18 -9.20 6.50
CA ILE A 16 1.14 -8.35 7.08
C ILE A 16 -0.20 -9.05 6.87
N LEU A 17 -0.84 -9.42 7.99
CA LEU A 17 -2.17 -10.01 8.00
C LEU A 17 -3.21 -8.89 7.96
N MET A 18 -4.00 -8.90 6.88
CA MET A 18 -5.10 -7.95 6.69
C MET A 18 -6.42 -8.70 6.61
N ARG A 19 -7.45 -8.15 7.22
CA ARG A 19 -8.79 -8.74 7.23
C ARG A 19 -9.77 -7.74 6.64
N ILE A 20 -10.56 -8.19 5.66
CA ILE A 20 -11.71 -7.41 5.22
C ILE A 20 -12.87 -7.76 6.14
N VAL A 21 -13.35 -6.74 6.84
CA VAL A 21 -14.48 -6.83 7.76
C VAL A 21 -15.64 -6.04 7.17
N GLU A 22 -16.81 -6.68 7.06
CA GLU A 22 -18.05 -6.02 6.67
C GLU A 22 -18.85 -5.69 7.93
N ASP A 23 -19.23 -4.42 8.08
CA ASP A 23 -20.03 -3.95 9.21
C ASP A 23 -21.52 -4.30 9.03
N LYS A 24 -22.36 -3.77 9.92
CA LYS A 24 -23.81 -4.02 9.89
C LYS A 24 -24.53 -3.24 8.78
N ASN A 25 -23.92 -2.18 8.27
CA ASN A 25 -24.44 -1.30 7.24
C ASN A 25 -23.96 -1.72 5.83
N GLY A 26 -23.09 -2.74 5.74
CA GLY A 26 -22.50 -3.22 4.49
C GLY A 26 -21.21 -2.49 4.10
N GLU A 27 -20.71 -1.60 4.95
CA GLU A 27 -19.42 -0.94 4.76
C GLU A 27 -18.28 -1.91 5.03
N ARG A 28 -17.25 -1.88 4.18
CA ARG A 28 -16.12 -2.79 4.24
C ARG A 28 -14.85 -2.04 4.64
N PHE A 29 -14.21 -2.56 5.68
CA PHE A 29 -12.99 -2.00 6.24
C PHE A 29 -11.86 -3.00 6.14
N LEU A 30 -10.64 -2.47 6.08
CA LEU A 30 -9.43 -3.25 6.21
C LEU A 30 -8.96 -3.14 7.66
N GLU A 31 -8.92 -4.26 8.36
CA GLU A 31 -8.43 -4.39 9.73
C GLU A 31 -7.04 -5.01 9.68
N LEU A 32 -6.08 -4.37 10.36
CA LEU A 32 -4.72 -4.86 10.56
C LEU A 32 -4.55 -5.33 12.00
N GLU A 33 -3.60 -6.25 12.25
CA GLU A 33 -3.37 -6.82 13.59
C GLU A 33 -2.61 -5.88 14.54
N SER A 34 -1.72 -5.03 14.06
CA SER A 34 -0.93 -4.09 14.88
C SER A 34 -0.87 -2.69 14.26
N GLU A 35 -0.77 -1.66 15.11
CA GLU A 35 -0.46 -0.29 14.68
C GLU A 35 0.91 -0.21 13.97
N GLU A 36 1.89 -1.01 14.40
CA GLU A 36 3.22 -1.05 13.77
C GLU A 36 3.14 -1.57 12.32
N ASP A 37 2.23 -2.52 12.07
CA ASP A 37 1.99 -3.05 10.72
C ASP A 37 1.25 -2.04 9.83
N ILE A 38 0.42 -1.17 10.41
CA ILE A 38 -0.24 -0.07 9.71
C ILE A 38 0.81 0.92 9.20
N ASP A 39 1.69 1.38 10.08
CA ASP A 39 2.73 2.35 9.72
C ASP A 39 3.68 1.78 8.68
N GLU A 40 4.10 0.52 8.83
CA GLU A 40 4.97 -0.14 7.86
C GLU A 40 4.28 -0.31 6.49
N PHE A 41 3.00 -0.70 6.48
CA PHE A 41 2.22 -0.81 5.25
C PHE A 41 2.10 0.53 4.52
N PHE A 42 1.69 1.60 5.22
CA PHE A 42 1.55 2.93 4.62
C PHE A 42 2.89 3.47 4.13
N ASN A 43 3.97 3.30 4.89
CA ASN A 43 5.31 3.70 4.45
C ASN A 43 5.74 2.98 3.17
N ALA A 44 5.51 1.67 3.08
CA ALA A 44 5.82 0.89 1.90
C ALA A 44 4.98 1.30 0.68
N VAL A 45 3.68 1.57 0.86
CA VAL A 45 2.78 2.06 -0.19
C VAL A 45 3.24 3.43 -0.69
N ILE A 46 3.52 4.36 0.21
CA ILE A 46 4.00 5.72 -0.12
C ILE A 46 5.34 5.65 -0.86
N LYS A 47 6.27 4.80 -0.40
CA LYS A 47 7.57 4.61 -1.05
C LYS A 47 7.41 4.13 -2.50
N ARG A 48 6.61 3.10 -2.73
CA ARG A 48 6.32 2.62 -4.10
C ARG A 48 5.63 3.68 -4.96
N ALA A 49 4.70 4.44 -4.38
CA ALA A 49 4.03 5.52 -5.09
C ALA A 49 5.03 6.61 -5.52
N LYS A 50 5.94 7.00 -4.63
CA LYS A 50 7.03 7.95 -4.92
C LYS A 50 8.00 7.41 -5.97
N GLU A 51 8.42 6.16 -5.86
CA GLU A 51 9.28 5.51 -6.87
C GLU A 51 8.61 5.52 -8.26
N LYS A 52 7.32 5.19 -8.34
CA LYS A 52 6.56 5.21 -9.59
C LYS A 52 6.37 6.62 -10.13
N ALA A 53 6.21 7.62 -9.27
CA ALA A 53 6.15 9.03 -9.66
C ALA A 53 7.50 9.55 -10.16
N ASN A 54 8.61 9.18 -9.49
CA ASN A 54 9.96 9.56 -9.88
C ASN A 54 10.41 8.88 -11.17
N ALA A 55 10.00 7.63 -11.43
CA ALA A 55 10.21 6.95 -12.70
C ALA A 55 9.45 7.61 -13.87
N ARG A 56 8.43 8.43 -13.57
CA ARG A 56 7.68 9.25 -14.53
C ARG A 56 8.29 10.64 -14.76
N LYS A 57 9.48 10.96 -14.22
CA LYS A 57 10.18 12.20 -14.57
C LYS A 57 10.23 12.34 -16.09
N SER A 58 9.73 13.48 -16.57
CA SER A 58 9.45 13.68 -17.99
C SER A 58 10.73 13.59 -18.81
N SER A 59 10.67 12.92 -19.95
CA SER A 59 11.72 12.91 -20.97
C SER A 59 12.03 14.30 -21.56
N TYR A 60 11.34 15.35 -21.12
CA TYR A 60 11.45 16.70 -21.64
C TYR A 60 12.56 17.54 -20.96
N GLU A 61 13.06 17.17 -19.78
CA GLU A 61 14.18 17.91 -19.15
C GLU A 61 15.55 17.63 -19.81
N SER A 62 15.64 16.64 -20.71
CA SER A 62 16.91 16.28 -21.38
C SER A 62 17.10 16.92 -22.76
N GLN A 63 16.20 17.79 -23.22
CA GLN A 63 16.41 18.52 -24.47
C GLN A 63 16.94 19.91 -24.15
N SER A 64 18.28 20.02 -24.06
CA SER A 64 18.95 21.31 -24.16
C SER A 64 18.48 22.01 -25.45
N PRO A 65 18.08 23.29 -25.38
CA PRO A 65 17.72 24.03 -26.58
C PRO A 65 18.96 24.12 -27.49
N LYS A 66 18.79 23.73 -28.75
CA LYS A 66 19.80 23.91 -29.81
C LYS A 66 19.99 25.39 -30.13
#